data_AF-A0A5N5H9E5-F1
#
_entry.id   AF-A0A5N5H9E5-F1
#
_cell.length_a   1.000
_cell.length_b   1.000
_cell.length_c   1.000
_cell.angle_alpha   90.00
_cell.angle_beta   90.00
_cell.angle_gamma   90.00
#
_symmetry.space_group_name_H-M   'P 1'
#
loop_
_entity.id
_entity.type
_entity.pdbx_description
1 polymer ?
#
loop_
_entity_poly.entity_id
_entity_poly.type
_entity_poly.pdbx_seq_one_letter_code
_entity_poly.pdbx_strand_id
1 'polypeptide(L)'
;MEIYVVALSQHRGVKEVTEWMSKTSGVPVSELCQHRFLLYNKDATQHLFEVSAGLDSLVLGEGQILAQVKQVVKVGQGVVGFGRNISRLFKHAITVGKRVRTETNIAAGTVSVSSASVELALMKLPAPPPWLLPLNVIDKNKVCQLTPKDLIRLLASAAAFECD
;
A
#
# COMPACT_ATOMS: atom_id res chain seq x y z
N MET A 1 4.91 7.39 -0.87
CA MET A 1 5.30 7.70 0.53
C MET A 1 4.47 8.90 0.97
N GLU A 2 3.80 8.82 2.11
CA GLU A 2 2.89 9.87 2.60
C GLU A 2 3.27 10.29 4.02
N ILE A 3 3.08 11.58 4.33
CA ILE A 3 3.35 12.13 5.66
C ILE A 3 2.13 12.93 6.11
N TYR A 4 1.55 12.52 7.25
CA TYR A 4 0.41 13.18 7.87
C TYR A 4 0.88 14.01 9.06
N VAL A 5 0.61 15.31 9.02
CA VAL A 5 1.08 16.26 10.05
C VAL A 5 -0.07 17.14 10.56
N VAL A 6 0.06 17.60 11.81
CA VAL A 6 -0.75 18.69 12.35
C VAL A 6 0.14 19.93 12.37
N ALA A 7 -0.20 20.93 11.58
CA ALA A 7 0.58 22.17 11.46
C ALA A 7 -0.24 23.37 11.98
N LEU A 8 0.43 24.29 12.69
CA LEU A 8 -0.18 25.56 13.11
C LEU A 8 -0.44 26.52 11.95
N SER A 9 0.36 26.40 10.88
CA SER A 9 0.22 27.14 9.63
C SER A 9 0.44 26.18 8.48
N GLN A 10 -0.50 26.14 7.55
CA GLN A 10 -0.44 25.25 6.38
C GLN A 10 0.82 25.54 5.54
N HIS A 11 1.02 26.80 5.15
CA HIS A 11 2.14 27.16 4.30
C HIS A 11 3.51 26.90 4.96
N ARG A 12 3.67 27.26 6.24
CA ARG A 12 4.94 27.02 6.95
C ARG A 12 5.16 25.52 7.19
N GLY A 13 4.13 24.79 7.63
CA GLY A 13 4.23 23.35 7.86
C GLY A 13 4.60 22.58 6.59
N VAL A 14 3.99 22.91 5.45
CA VAL A 14 4.34 22.28 4.16
C VAL A 14 5.78 22.55 3.76
N LYS A 15 6.24 23.80 3.94
CA LYS A 15 7.64 24.16 3.66
C LYS A 15 8.60 23.36 4.54
N GLU A 16 8.39 23.34 5.85
CA GLU A 16 9.24 22.64 6.82
C GLU A 16 9.30 21.13 6.54
N VAL A 17 8.15 20.49 6.25
CA VAL A 17 8.10 19.07 5.90
C VAL A 17 8.81 18.79 4.58
N THR A 18 8.68 19.67 3.59
CA THR A 18 9.34 19.48 2.28
C THR A 18 10.86 19.63 2.39
N GLU A 19 11.33 20.60 3.17
CA GLU A 19 12.77 20.77 3.47
C GLU A 19 13.32 19.56 4.24
N TRP A 20 12.56 19.05 5.22
CA TRP A 20 12.92 17.82 5.91
C TRP A 20 13.00 16.62 4.95
N MET A 21 12.01 16.43 4.07
CA MET A 21 12.02 15.37 3.07
C MET A 21 13.24 15.47 2.14
N SER A 22 13.58 16.68 1.69
CA SER A 22 14.77 16.90 0.86
C SER A 22 16.05 16.50 1.59
N LYS A 23 16.20 16.93 2.85
CA LYS A 23 17.35 16.58 3.70
C LYS A 23 17.47 15.07 3.95
N THR A 24 16.35 14.39 4.17
CA THR A 24 16.33 12.95 4.48
C THR A 24 16.53 12.07 3.24
N SER A 25 15.99 12.47 2.09
CA SER A 25 16.05 11.67 0.85
C SER A 25 17.25 12.01 -0.04
N GLY A 26 17.85 13.19 0.11
CA GLY A 26 18.86 13.72 -0.80
C GLY A 26 18.29 14.32 -2.09
N VAL A 27 16.97 14.26 -2.30
CA VAL A 27 16.30 14.81 -3.49
C VAL A 27 16.10 16.32 -3.33
N PRO A 28 16.45 17.16 -4.33
CA PRO A 28 16.25 18.61 -4.26
C PRO A 28 14.78 19.00 -4.02
N VAL A 29 14.56 20.07 -3.26
CA VAL A 29 13.20 20.61 -3.00
C VAL A 29 12.44 20.92 -4.28
N SER A 30 13.13 21.41 -5.32
CA SER A 30 12.52 21.71 -6.62
C SER A 30 11.93 20.48 -7.29
N GLU A 31 12.64 19.35 -7.24
CA GLU A 31 12.19 18.08 -7.79
C GLU A 31 11.05 17.48 -6.96
N LEU A 32 11.16 17.54 -5.63
CA LEU A 32 10.06 17.12 -4.74
C LEU A 32 8.78 17.92 -5.02
N CYS A 33 8.87 19.24 -5.21
CA CYS A 33 7.72 20.09 -5.50
C CYS A 33 7.00 19.74 -6.81
N GLN A 34 7.70 19.17 -7.81
CA GLN A 34 7.10 18.76 -9.08
C GLN A 34 6.25 17.49 -8.94
N HIS A 35 6.60 16.62 -7.99
CA HIS A 35 5.93 15.32 -7.79
C HIS A 35 5.16 15.23 -6.47
N ARG A 36 5.11 16.31 -5.68
CA ARG A 36 4.45 16.31 -4.37
C ARG A 36 2.94 16.33 -4.53
N PHE A 37 2.31 15.30 -3.97
CA PHE A 37 0.88 15.29 -3.68
C PHE A 37 0.59 16.01 -2.35
N LEU A 38 -0.41 16.89 -2.31
CA LEU A 38 -0.71 17.73 -1.16
C LEU A 38 -2.21 17.90 -0.96
N LEU A 39 -2.70 17.52 0.22
CA LEU A 39 -4.09 17.67 0.63
C LEU A 39 -4.18 18.29 2.01
N TYR A 40 -5.33 18.91 2.31
CA TYR A 40 -5.55 19.60 3.58
C TYR A 40 -6.84 19.12 4.26
N ASN A 41 -6.82 19.08 5.60
CA ASN A 41 -8.01 18.93 6.44
C ASN A 41 -8.91 17.75 6.02
N LYS A 42 -10.10 18.06 5.47
CA LYS A 42 -11.09 17.08 5.05
C LYS A 42 -10.58 16.22 3.90
N ASP A 43 -9.90 16.82 2.93
CA ASP A 43 -9.39 16.09 1.76
C ASP A 43 -8.31 15.11 2.19
N ALA A 44 -7.40 15.51 3.08
CA ALA A 44 -6.40 14.61 3.65
C ALA A 44 -7.01 13.47 4.48
N THR A 45 -8.13 13.75 5.17
CA THR A 45 -8.87 12.73 5.93
C THR A 45 -9.56 11.74 4.99
N GLN A 46 -10.22 12.27 3.96
CA GLN A 46 -10.91 11.50 2.93
C GLN A 46 -9.92 10.59 2.19
N HIS A 47 -8.78 11.12 1.78
CA HIS A 47 -7.70 10.36 1.14
C HIS A 47 -7.24 9.17 2.00
N LEU A 48 -6.95 9.40 3.29
CA LEU A 48 -6.56 8.30 4.18
C LEU A 48 -7.65 7.23 4.32
N PHE A 49 -8.93 7.64 4.28
CA PHE A 49 -10.05 6.70 4.33
C PHE A 49 -10.16 5.88 3.04
N GLU A 50 -10.00 6.51 1.88
CA GLU A 50 -9.99 5.85 0.57
C GLU A 50 -8.81 4.88 0.43
N VAL A 51 -7.61 5.31 0.83
CA VAL A 51 -6.41 4.47 0.92
C VAL A 51 -6.64 3.28 1.86
N SER A 52 -7.17 3.53 3.07
CA SER A 52 -7.43 2.45 4.05
C SER A 52 -8.51 1.46 3.59
N ALA A 53 -9.48 1.94 2.81
CA ALA A 53 -10.50 1.13 2.15
C ALA A 53 -9.93 0.29 0.99
N GLY A 54 -8.77 0.68 0.45
CA GLY A 54 -8.15 0.03 -0.72
C GLY A 54 -8.77 0.48 -2.04
N LEU A 55 -9.42 1.66 -2.06
CA LEU A 55 -9.99 2.28 -3.26
C LEU A 55 -8.91 2.95 -4.12
N ASP A 56 -7.85 3.46 -3.48
CA ASP A 56 -6.71 4.12 -4.13
C ASP A 56 -5.47 3.19 -4.14
N SER A 57 -5.70 1.91 -4.43
CA SER A 57 -4.65 0.90 -4.54
C SER A 57 -4.46 0.49 -6.00
N LEU A 58 -3.21 0.28 -6.43
CA LEU A 58 -2.88 -0.33 -7.72
C LEU A 58 -3.60 -1.67 -7.91
N VAL A 59 -3.92 -2.34 -6.80
CA VAL A 59 -4.78 -3.51 -6.78
C VAL A 59 -5.93 -3.27 -5.81
N LEU A 60 -7.12 -3.04 -6.37
CA LEU A 60 -8.32 -2.71 -5.63
C LEU A 60 -8.62 -3.75 -4.56
N GLY A 61 -8.82 -3.29 -3.32
CA GLY A 61 -9.21 -4.12 -2.18
C GLY A 61 -8.08 -4.78 -1.39
N GLU A 62 -6.82 -4.73 -1.86
CA GLU A 62 -5.70 -5.44 -1.24
C GLU A 62 -5.60 -5.16 0.27
N GLY A 63 -5.73 -6.21 1.09
CA GLY A 63 -5.79 -6.11 2.57
C GLY A 63 -4.52 -5.57 3.22
N GLN A 64 -3.41 -5.50 2.48
CA GLN A 64 -2.10 -5.10 2.98
C GLN A 64 -2.08 -3.64 3.46
N ILE A 65 -2.77 -2.73 2.76
CA ILE A 65 -2.80 -1.31 3.13
C ILE A 65 -3.44 -1.12 4.51
N LEU A 66 -4.58 -1.77 4.77
CA LEU A 66 -5.23 -1.70 6.08
C LEU A 66 -4.35 -2.31 7.19
N ALA A 67 -3.57 -3.34 6.89
CA ALA A 67 -2.61 -3.91 7.83
C ALA A 67 -1.47 -2.93 8.16
N GLN A 68 -0.95 -2.20 7.16
CA GLN A 68 0.06 -1.16 7.36
C GLN A 68 -0.48 0.00 8.22
N VAL A 69 -1.71 0.46 7.98
CA VAL A 69 -2.35 1.52 8.78
C VAL A 69 -2.52 1.06 10.24
N LYS A 70 -2.91 -0.20 10.48
CA LYS A 70 -2.94 -0.79 11.84
C LYS A 70 -1.55 -0.80 12.49
N GLN A 71 -0.52 -1.12 11.71
CA GLN A 71 0.86 -1.14 12.20
C GLN A 71 1.36 0.26 12.57
N VAL A 72 0.98 1.32 11.82
CA VAL A 72 1.30 2.71 12.18
C VAL A 72 0.72 3.07 13.55
N VAL A 73 -0.56 2.73 13.80
CA VAL A 73 -1.18 2.97 15.11
C VAL A 73 -0.47 2.18 16.21
N LYS A 74 -0.06 0.94 15.95
CA LYS A 74 0.64 0.09 16.92
C LYS A 74 2.04 0.65 17.26
N VAL A 75 2.83 1.02 16.25
CA VAL A 75 4.19 1.55 16.43
C VAL A 75 4.17 2.97 17.01
N GLY A 76 3.16 3.77 16.66
CA GLY A 76 2.98 5.13 17.19
C GLY A 76 2.56 5.17 18.65
N GLN A 77 2.12 4.05 19.26
CA GLN A 77 1.82 4.03 20.70
C GLN A 77 3.07 4.34 21.51
N GLY A 78 2.99 5.35 22.38
CA GLY A 78 4.12 5.82 23.18
C GLY A 78 5.06 6.80 22.47
N VAL A 79 4.86 7.07 21.18
CA VAL A 79 5.61 8.10 20.46
C VAL A 79 4.98 9.46 20.72
N VAL A 80 5.74 10.38 21.33
CA VAL A 80 5.26 11.74 21.67
C VAL A 80 4.73 12.49 20.43
N GLY A 81 5.39 12.34 19.29
CA GLY A 81 4.97 12.94 18.01
C GLY A 81 3.69 12.34 17.42
N PHE A 82 3.27 11.14 17.84
CA PHE A 82 2.01 10.52 17.41
C PHE A 82 0.84 11.04 18.27
N GLY A 83 0.62 12.35 18.18
CA GLY A 83 -0.33 13.08 19.01
C GLY A 83 -1.79 12.64 18.81
N ARG A 84 -2.66 13.15 19.69
CA ARG A 84 -4.08 12.77 19.77
C ARG A 84 -4.83 12.88 18.44
N ASN A 85 -4.59 13.94 17.67
CA ASN A 85 -5.29 14.19 16.41
C ASN A 85 -4.93 13.14 15.35
N ILE A 86 -3.64 12.90 15.12
CA ILE A 86 -3.16 11.88 14.17
C ILE A 86 -3.58 10.48 14.64
N SER A 87 -3.42 10.17 15.92
CA SER A 87 -3.84 8.88 16.49
C SER A 87 -5.33 8.62 16.26
N ARG A 88 -6.18 9.63 16.48
CA ARG A 88 -7.62 9.54 16.25
C ARG A 88 -7.93 9.36 14.77
N LEU A 89 -7.29 10.12 13.89
CA LEU A 89 -7.46 10.02 12.43
C LEU A 89 -7.17 8.59 11.93
N PHE A 90 -6.01 8.04 12.27
CA PHE A 90 -5.62 6.68 11.85
C PHE A 90 -6.53 5.60 12.44
N LYS A 91 -6.99 5.74 13.70
CA LYS A 91 -7.96 4.81 14.28
C LYS A 91 -9.31 4.85 13.54
N HIS A 92 -9.79 6.02 13.14
CA HIS A 92 -11.01 6.13 12.33
C HIS A 92 -10.81 5.52 10.94
N ALA A 93 -9.66 5.75 10.32
CA ALA A 93 -9.33 5.15 9.02
C ALA A 93 -9.36 3.62 9.06
N ILE A 94 -8.88 3.00 10.15
CA ILE A 94 -9.01 1.54 10.35
C ILE A 94 -10.47 1.10 10.42
N THR A 95 -11.31 1.85 11.16
CA THR A 95 -12.75 1.54 11.26
C THR A 95 -13.44 1.66 9.90
N VAL A 96 -13.16 2.73 9.15
CA VAL A 96 -13.73 2.93 7.80
C VAL A 96 -13.27 1.82 6.86
N GLY A 97 -11.97 1.51 6.80
CA GLY A 97 -11.44 0.45 5.94
C GLY A 97 -11.97 -0.94 6.28
N LYS A 98 -12.30 -1.22 7.55
CA LYS A 98 -13.01 -2.44 7.95
C LYS A 98 -14.45 -2.44 7.44
N ARG A 99 -15.19 -1.35 7.67
CA ARG A 99 -16.59 -1.21 7.26
C ARG A 99 -16.76 -1.36 5.76
N VAL A 100 -15.93 -0.70 4.96
CA VAL A 100 -16.00 -0.81 3.49
C VAL A 100 -15.79 -2.27 3.06
N ARG A 101 -14.81 -2.98 3.62
CA ARG A 101 -14.59 -4.40 3.29
C ARG A 101 -15.71 -5.34 3.73
N THR A 102 -16.42 -5.03 4.81
CA THR A 102 -17.52 -5.87 5.30
C THR A 102 -18.86 -5.53 4.65
N GLU A 103 -19.07 -4.26 4.28
CA GLU A 103 -20.33 -3.75 3.74
C GLU A 103 -20.32 -3.72 2.21
N THR A 104 -19.17 -3.94 1.55
CA THR A 104 -19.04 -3.95 0.09
C THR A 104 -18.29 -5.17 -0.40
N ASN A 105 -18.49 -5.54 -1.66
CA ASN A 105 -17.79 -6.66 -2.30
C ASN A 105 -16.37 -6.31 -2.76
N ILE A 106 -15.77 -5.20 -2.30
CA ILE A 106 -14.44 -4.78 -2.74
C ILE A 106 -13.33 -5.76 -2.35
N ALA A 107 -13.59 -6.61 -1.36
CA ALA A 107 -12.67 -7.67 -0.94
C ALA A 107 -12.90 -8.99 -1.69
N ALA A 108 -13.97 -9.12 -2.47
CA ALA A 108 -14.18 -10.27 -3.34
C ALA A 108 -13.44 -10.03 -4.66
N GLY A 109 -12.60 -10.98 -5.05
CA GLY A 109 -11.80 -10.89 -6.28
C GLY A 109 -10.50 -10.11 -6.14
N THR A 110 -10.02 -9.84 -4.92
CA THR A 110 -8.75 -9.14 -4.71
C THR A 110 -7.56 -9.94 -5.25
N VAL A 111 -7.10 -9.55 -6.43
CA VAL A 111 -5.75 -9.81 -6.91
C VAL A 111 -4.79 -9.12 -5.90
N SER A 112 -3.60 -9.65 -5.71
CA SER A 112 -2.51 -9.00 -4.95
C SER A 112 -1.44 -8.50 -5.92
N VAL A 113 -0.57 -7.58 -5.49
CA VAL A 113 0.58 -7.16 -6.32
C VAL A 113 1.43 -8.38 -6.73
N SER A 114 1.56 -9.36 -5.83
CA SER A 114 2.27 -10.62 -6.08
C SER A 114 1.61 -11.43 -7.19
N SER A 115 0.28 -11.59 -7.19
CA SER A 115 -0.41 -12.35 -8.24
C SER A 115 -0.42 -11.60 -9.57
N ALA A 116 -0.60 -10.27 -9.57
CA ALA A 116 -0.48 -9.44 -10.78
C ALA A 116 0.94 -9.54 -11.40
N SER A 117 1.98 -9.65 -10.56
CA SER A 117 3.36 -9.83 -11.03
C SER A 117 3.57 -11.19 -11.73
N VAL A 118 2.95 -12.25 -11.22
CA VAL A 118 2.99 -13.60 -11.84
C VAL A 118 2.23 -13.59 -13.17
N GLU A 119 1.03 -13.00 -13.20
CA GLU A 119 0.24 -12.89 -14.42
C GLU A 119 0.97 -12.11 -15.51
N LEU A 120 1.55 -10.96 -15.16
CA LEU A 120 2.36 -10.16 -16.09
C LEU A 120 3.57 -10.94 -16.61
N ALA A 121 4.25 -11.72 -15.75
CA ALA A 121 5.37 -12.56 -16.15
C ALA A 121 4.94 -13.61 -17.18
N LEU A 122 3.80 -14.29 -16.95
CA LEU A 122 3.26 -15.27 -17.89
C LEU A 122 2.83 -14.66 -19.22
N MET A 123 2.25 -13.45 -19.22
CA MET A 123 1.89 -12.74 -20.45
C MET A 123 3.11 -12.33 -21.30
N LYS A 124 4.27 -12.11 -20.66
CA LYS A 124 5.49 -11.62 -21.35
C LYS A 124 6.45 -12.73 -21.75
N LEU A 125 6.34 -13.92 -21.16
CA LEU A 125 7.17 -15.05 -21.54
C LEU A 125 6.66 -15.69 -22.84
N PRO A 126 7.54 -16.13 -23.76
CA PRO A 126 7.15 -17.03 -24.83
C PRO A 126 6.56 -18.31 -24.23
N ALA A 127 5.94 -19.17 -25.04
CA ALA A 127 5.09 -20.25 -24.56
C ALA A 127 5.78 -21.63 -24.28
N PRO A 128 6.95 -21.80 -23.63
CA PRO A 128 7.18 -23.08 -22.98
C PRO A 128 6.18 -23.22 -21.83
N PRO A 129 5.70 -24.43 -21.56
CA PRO A 129 4.73 -24.62 -20.52
C PRO A 129 5.38 -24.32 -19.14
N PRO A 130 4.62 -23.79 -18.16
CA PRO A 130 5.16 -23.11 -16.96
C PRO A 130 6.12 -23.94 -16.09
N TRP A 131 5.96 -25.26 -16.10
CA TRP A 131 6.80 -26.27 -15.44
C TRP A 131 8.22 -26.43 -15.99
N LEU A 132 8.55 -25.89 -17.17
CA LEU A 132 9.88 -25.99 -17.77
C LEU A 132 10.77 -24.75 -17.54
N LEU A 133 10.21 -23.64 -17.05
CA LEU A 133 10.98 -22.44 -16.76
C LEU A 133 11.40 -22.42 -15.29
N PRO A 134 12.70 -22.32 -14.98
CA PRO A 134 13.14 -22.12 -13.60
C PRO A 134 12.69 -20.73 -13.13
N LEU A 135 11.63 -20.69 -12.33
CA LEU A 135 11.16 -19.44 -11.71
C LEU A 135 11.84 -19.26 -10.36
N ASN A 136 12.65 -18.21 -10.27
CA ASN A 136 13.31 -17.80 -9.03
C ASN A 136 12.59 -16.58 -8.46
N VAL A 137 12.09 -16.70 -7.23
CA VAL A 137 11.62 -15.54 -6.46
C VAL A 137 12.73 -15.13 -5.50
N ILE A 138 13.06 -13.85 -5.51
CA ILE A 138 14.05 -13.28 -4.59
C ILE A 138 13.31 -12.43 -3.56
N ASP A 139 13.35 -12.84 -2.29
CA ASP A 139 12.86 -12.04 -1.17
C ASP A 139 13.99 -11.81 -0.15
N LYS A 140 14.23 -10.55 0.23
CA LYS A 140 15.21 -10.14 1.27
C LYS A 140 16.54 -10.91 1.22
N ASN A 141 17.16 -11.06 0.05
CA ASN A 141 18.41 -11.80 -0.21
C ASN A 141 18.34 -13.33 -0.10
N LYS A 142 17.15 -13.93 -0.10
CA LYS A 142 16.97 -15.38 -0.29
C LYS A 142 16.38 -15.64 -1.67
N VAL A 143 17.03 -16.52 -2.42
CA VAL A 143 16.50 -17.05 -3.67
C VAL A 143 15.71 -18.31 -3.33
N CYS A 144 14.41 -18.28 -3.58
CA CYS A 144 13.54 -19.44 -3.49
C CYS A 144 13.19 -19.89 -4.91
N GLN A 145 13.59 -21.11 -5.25
CA GLN A 145 13.09 -21.79 -6.44
C GLN A 145 11.66 -22.22 -6.18
N LEU A 146 10.72 -21.73 -7.00
CA LEU A 146 9.35 -22.22 -6.93
C LEU A 146 9.25 -23.54 -7.70
N THR A 147 8.66 -24.55 -7.07
CA THR A 147 8.32 -25.77 -7.79
C THR A 147 7.08 -25.52 -8.67
N PRO A 148 6.84 -26.34 -9.71
CA PRO A 148 5.60 -26.25 -10.49
C PRO A 148 4.32 -26.33 -9.64
N LYS A 149 4.35 -27.05 -8.51
CA LYS A 149 3.23 -27.10 -7.54
C LYS A 149 3.04 -25.78 -6.78
N ASP A 150 4.14 -25.11 -6.43
CA ASP A 150 4.06 -23.82 -5.75
C ASP A 150 3.57 -22.72 -6.70
N LEU A 151 3.97 -22.81 -7.97
CA LEU A 151 3.42 -21.96 -9.03
C LEU A 151 1.93 -22.20 -9.23
N ILE A 152 1.49 -23.46 -9.32
CA ILE A 152 0.06 -23.80 -9.40
C ILE A 152 -0.69 -23.35 -8.15
N ARG A 153 -0.10 -23.37 -6.95
CA ARG A 153 -0.74 -22.83 -5.73
C ARG A 153 -0.81 -21.31 -5.73
N LEU A 154 0.23 -20.62 -6.20
CA LEU A 154 0.22 -19.16 -6.40
C LEU A 154 -0.85 -18.77 -7.44
N LEU A 155 -0.91 -19.51 -8.55
CA LEU A 155 -1.92 -19.33 -9.59
C LEU A 155 -3.32 -19.75 -9.15
N ALA A 156 -3.48 -20.83 -8.40
CA ALA A 156 -4.77 -21.24 -7.84
C ALA A 156 -5.23 -20.27 -6.75
N SER A 157 -4.33 -19.64 -6.00
CA SER A 157 -4.70 -18.53 -5.12
C SER A 157 -5.13 -17.27 -5.91
N ALA A 158 -4.66 -17.13 -7.15
CA ALA A 158 -5.07 -16.07 -8.06
C ALA A 158 -6.37 -16.43 -8.85
N ALA A 159 -6.59 -17.71 -9.16
CA ALA A 159 -7.70 -18.22 -10.00
C ALA A 159 -8.89 -18.77 -9.20
N ALA A 160 -8.71 -19.19 -7.94
CA ALA A 160 -9.80 -19.59 -7.04
C ALA A 160 -10.67 -18.40 -6.60
N PHE A 161 -10.47 -17.23 -7.19
CA PHE A 161 -11.32 -16.04 -7.05
C PHE A 161 -12.17 -15.75 -8.30
N GLU A 162 -12.11 -16.59 -9.36
CA GLU A 162 -12.98 -16.48 -10.54
C GLU A 162 -14.25 -17.35 -10.48
N CYS A 163 -14.49 -18.09 -9.40
CA CYS A 163 -15.72 -18.86 -9.18
C CYS A 163 -16.08 -18.87 -7.69
N ASP A 164 -16.65 -17.78 -7.18
CA ASP A 164 -17.71 -17.73 -6.16
C ASP A 164 -18.13 -16.27 -5.89
#